data_AF-A0A817CUS2-F1
#
_entry.id   AF-A0A817CUS2-F1
#
_cell.length_a   1.000
_cell.length_b   1.000
_cell.length_c   1.000
_cell.angle_alpha   90.00
_cell.angle_beta   90.00
_cell.angle_gamma   90.00
#
_symmetry.space_group_name_H-M   'P 1'
#
loop_
_entity.id
_entity.type
_entity.pdbx_description
1 polymer ?
#
loop_
_entity_poly.entity_id
_entity_poly.type
_entity_poly.pdbx_seq_one_letter_code
_entity_poly.pdbx_strand_id
1 'polypeptide(L)'
;MAERKIFDLFKTVPVVGQAYGVVRGIAYGMKGDEDETKHSLEFDLTSLNPLRMIKSVGMGIVNMTNDLDKGIWIGRRSLGDQPLSFSLLPGTDAFHWSIQINGTIYQLLKTNQHDYIEIDISSQNEQCSAYEKGCKRFSWQCVHLRSSIDETTLRNYAKSFESYKYKAILPDINETMNCQFFVKLMFAKAAGISQKEAATVILLSMPNFIY
;
A
#
# COMPACT_ATOMS: atom_id res chain seq x y z
N MET A 1 -12.08 6.33 -11.50
CA MET A 1 -11.66 6.69 -10.11
C MET A 1 -12.81 6.86 -9.14
N ALA A 2 -13.88 7.63 -9.44
CA ALA A 2 -14.97 7.88 -8.49
C ALA A 2 -15.69 6.60 -8.00
N GLU A 3 -16.07 5.69 -8.91
CA GLU A 3 -16.67 4.39 -8.57
C GLU A 3 -15.79 3.58 -7.60
N ARG A 4 -14.47 3.62 -7.81
CA ARG A 4 -13.52 2.88 -6.98
C ARG A 4 -13.39 3.47 -5.58
N LYS A 5 -13.37 4.80 -5.46
CA LYS A 5 -13.39 5.47 -4.15
C LYS A 5 -14.62 5.10 -3.33
N ILE A 6 -15.78 4.99 -4.00
CA ILE A 6 -17.03 4.52 -3.40
C ILE A 6 -16.92 3.04 -3.01
N PHE A 7 -16.35 2.20 -3.88
CA PHE A 7 -16.09 0.80 -3.56
C PHE A 7 -15.19 0.63 -2.34
N ASP A 8 -14.08 1.34 -2.28
CA ASP A 8 -13.13 1.27 -1.15
C ASP A 8 -13.80 1.71 0.16
N LEU A 9 -14.73 2.68 0.13
CA LEU A 9 -15.58 3.02 1.27
C LEU A 9 -16.48 1.85 1.68
N PHE A 10 -17.22 1.24 0.75
CA PHE A 10 -18.09 0.10 1.07
C PHE A 10 -17.32 -1.11 1.56
N LYS A 11 -16.09 -1.33 1.06
CA LYS A 11 -15.20 -2.41 1.49
C LYS A 11 -14.85 -2.32 2.98
N THR A 12 -14.94 -1.13 3.59
CA THR A 12 -14.74 -0.95 5.04
C THR A 12 -15.93 -1.39 5.90
N VAL A 13 -17.10 -1.61 5.31
CA VAL A 13 -18.31 -2.07 6.01
C VAL A 13 -18.40 -3.60 5.93
N PRO A 14 -18.37 -4.32 7.07
CA PRO A 14 -18.46 -5.78 7.09
C PRO A 14 -19.71 -6.29 6.40
N VAL A 15 -19.63 -7.46 5.75
CA VAL A 15 -20.71 -8.12 4.99
C VAL A 15 -21.14 -7.36 3.73
N VAL A 16 -21.44 -6.06 3.82
CA VAL A 16 -21.82 -5.20 2.68
C VAL A 16 -20.65 -5.07 1.70
N GLY A 17 -19.47 -4.73 2.20
CA GLY A 17 -18.25 -4.63 1.39
C GLY A 17 -17.85 -5.95 0.75
N GLN A 18 -18.10 -7.07 1.43
CA GLN A 18 -17.79 -8.41 0.93
C GLN A 18 -18.76 -8.82 -0.18
N ALA A 19 -20.06 -8.67 0.04
CA ALA A 19 -21.08 -8.95 -0.97
C ALA A 19 -20.86 -8.10 -2.22
N TYR A 20 -20.59 -6.80 -2.04
CA TYR A 20 -20.30 -5.90 -3.15
C TYR A 20 -18.97 -6.22 -3.84
N GLY A 21 -17.94 -6.60 -3.08
CA GLY A 21 -16.65 -7.03 -3.60
C GLY A 21 -16.74 -8.27 -4.49
N VAL A 22 -17.55 -9.26 -4.12
CA VAL A 22 -17.79 -10.45 -4.95
C VAL A 22 -18.46 -10.08 -6.28
N VAL A 23 -19.54 -9.30 -6.23
CA VAL A 23 -20.26 -8.88 -7.44
C VAL A 23 -19.35 -8.06 -8.35
N ARG A 24 -18.61 -7.10 -7.79
CA ARG A 24 -17.66 -6.25 -8.52
C ARG A 24 -16.52 -7.08 -9.12
N GLY A 25 -15.95 -8.01 -8.35
CA GLY A 25 -14.89 -8.91 -8.81
C GLY A 25 -15.33 -9.75 -10.02
N ILE A 26 -16.52 -10.33 -9.99
CA ILE A 26 -17.08 -11.06 -11.14
C ILE A 26 -17.23 -10.14 -12.36
N ALA A 27 -17.78 -8.94 -12.17
CA ALA A 27 -18.01 -8.00 -13.26
C ALA A 27 -16.70 -7.53 -13.93
N TYR A 28 -15.64 -7.26 -13.17
CA TYR A 28 -14.33 -6.91 -13.73
C TYR A 28 -13.60 -8.12 -14.33
N GLY A 29 -13.80 -9.32 -13.77
CA GLY A 29 -13.28 -10.56 -14.33
C GLY A 29 -13.84 -10.84 -15.73
N MET A 30 -15.14 -10.63 -15.93
CA MET A 30 -15.78 -10.72 -17.25
C MET A 30 -15.27 -9.67 -18.25
N LYS A 31 -14.76 -8.54 -17.77
CA LYS A 31 -14.15 -7.48 -18.60
C LYS A 31 -12.66 -7.70 -18.85
N GLY A 32 -12.04 -8.71 -18.24
CA GLY A 32 -10.61 -8.98 -18.34
C GLY A 32 -9.72 -8.04 -17.53
N ASP A 33 -10.26 -7.25 -16.59
CA ASP A 33 -9.45 -6.41 -15.68
C ASP A 33 -9.06 -7.24 -14.44
N GLU A 34 -7.96 -7.99 -14.56
CA GLU A 34 -7.47 -8.87 -13.50
C GLU A 34 -7.07 -8.12 -12.22
N ASP A 35 -6.51 -6.91 -12.35
CA ASP A 35 -6.07 -6.11 -11.21
C ASP A 35 -7.27 -5.65 -10.35
N GLU A 36 -8.33 -5.13 -10.98
CA GLU A 36 -9.57 -4.77 -10.27
C GLU A 36 -10.31 -5.99 -9.73
N THR A 37 -10.25 -7.13 -10.43
CA THR A 37 -10.83 -8.39 -9.97
C THR A 37 -10.18 -8.83 -8.66
N LYS A 38 -8.85 -8.91 -8.62
CA LYS A 38 -8.09 -9.31 -7.43
C LYS A 38 -8.30 -8.31 -6.28
N HIS A 39 -8.24 -7.00 -6.56
CA HIS A 39 -8.50 -5.96 -5.56
C HIS A 39 -9.91 -6.06 -4.96
N SER A 40 -10.91 -6.37 -5.78
CA SER A 40 -12.31 -6.45 -5.33
C SER A 40 -12.58 -7.71 -4.49
N LEU A 41 -11.89 -8.81 -4.78
CA LEU A 41 -12.02 -10.08 -4.07
C LEU A 41 -11.12 -10.20 -2.84
N GLU A 42 -10.14 -9.31 -2.65
CA GLU A 42 -9.29 -9.32 -1.46
C GLU A 42 -10.11 -9.13 -0.18
N PHE A 43 -10.02 -10.11 0.71
CA PHE A 43 -10.71 -10.14 1.97
C PHE A 43 -9.75 -9.90 3.14
N ASP A 44 -9.99 -8.79 3.87
CA ASP A 44 -9.29 -8.51 5.12
C ASP A 44 -10.15 -8.95 6.31
N LEU A 45 -9.77 -10.05 6.97
CA LEU A 45 -10.45 -10.55 8.18
C LEU A 45 -10.49 -9.52 9.31
N THR A 46 -9.57 -8.57 9.33
CA THR A 46 -9.56 -7.51 10.36
C THR A 46 -10.69 -6.50 10.18
N SER A 47 -11.37 -6.50 9.02
CA SER A 47 -12.61 -5.77 8.80
C SER A 47 -13.74 -6.22 9.75
N LEU A 48 -13.68 -7.44 10.29
CA LEU A 48 -14.69 -7.95 11.23
C LEU A 48 -14.63 -7.29 12.62
N ASN A 49 -13.64 -6.44 12.90
CA ASN A 49 -13.53 -5.73 14.18
C ASN A 49 -14.36 -4.43 14.18
N PRO A 50 -15.42 -4.32 15.00
CA PRO A 50 -16.32 -3.16 15.01
C PRO A 50 -15.66 -1.83 15.40
N LEU A 51 -14.65 -1.87 16.28
CA LEU A 51 -13.92 -0.65 16.69
C LEU A 51 -13.02 -0.12 15.56
N ARG A 52 -12.49 -1.03 14.73
CA ARG A 52 -11.76 -0.64 13.53
C ARG A 52 -12.69 -0.11 12.46
N MET A 53 -13.91 -0.61 12.35
CA MET A 53 -14.91 -0.16 11.37
C MET A 53 -15.11 1.36 11.41
N ILE A 54 -15.33 1.96 12.59
CA ILE A 54 -15.54 3.42 12.71
C ILE A 54 -14.34 4.20 12.15
N LYS A 55 -13.13 3.75 12.50
CA LYS A 55 -11.91 4.37 12.01
C LYS A 55 -11.71 4.15 10.51
N SER A 56 -11.94 2.94 10.02
CA SER A 56 -11.84 2.58 8.61
C SER A 56 -12.84 3.34 7.75
N VAL A 57 -14.07 3.56 8.23
CA VAL A 57 -15.07 4.39 7.55
C VAL A 57 -14.62 5.85 7.51
N GLY A 58 -14.11 6.40 8.64
CA GLY A 58 -13.54 7.75 8.66
C GLY A 58 -12.38 7.91 7.67
N MET A 59 -11.48 6.93 7.63
CA MET A 59 -10.38 6.88 6.65
C MET A 59 -10.88 6.71 5.22
N GLY A 60 -11.94 5.92 4.99
CA GLY A 60 -12.59 5.75 3.69
C GLY A 60 -13.18 7.06 3.18
N ILE A 61 -13.79 7.86 4.06
CA ILE A 61 -14.28 9.20 3.73
C ILE A 61 -13.12 10.11 3.35
N VAL A 62 -12.04 10.13 4.14
CA VAL A 62 -10.82 10.91 3.84
C VAL A 62 -10.20 10.48 2.50
N ASN A 63 -10.15 9.17 2.22
CA ASN A 63 -9.62 8.64 0.96
C ASN A 63 -10.52 8.99 -0.24
N MET A 64 -11.84 9.07 -0.03
CA MET A 64 -12.79 9.45 -1.07
C MET A 64 -12.66 10.94 -1.43
N THR A 65 -12.49 11.79 -0.42
CA THR A 65 -12.41 13.25 -0.60
C THR A 65 -11.03 13.74 -1.02
N ASN A 66 -9.97 13.03 -0.67
CA ASN A 66 -8.62 13.41 -1.04
C ASN A 66 -8.21 12.92 -2.43
N ASP A 67 -7.36 13.70 -3.07
CA ASP A 67 -6.72 13.38 -4.33
C ASP A 67 -5.49 12.51 -4.08
N LEU A 68 -5.36 11.38 -4.78
CA LEU A 68 -4.18 10.50 -4.65
C LEU A 68 -2.90 11.24 -5.07
N ASP A 69 -3.04 12.29 -5.87
CA ASP A 69 -1.94 13.12 -6.34
C ASP A 69 -1.37 14.05 -5.24
N LYS A 70 -1.99 14.07 -4.05
CA LYS A 70 -1.56 14.93 -2.92
C LYS A 70 -1.41 14.15 -1.62
N GLY A 71 -0.34 14.43 -0.89
CA GLY A 71 -0.09 13.83 0.42
C GLY A 71 0.72 12.54 0.35
N ILE A 72 0.71 11.78 1.44
CA ILE A 72 1.45 10.54 1.62
C ILE A 72 0.46 9.42 1.90
N TRP A 73 0.46 8.43 1.04
CA TRP A 73 -0.44 7.29 1.03
C TRP A 73 0.36 6.01 1.15
N ILE A 74 -0.12 5.08 1.94
CA ILE A 74 0.47 3.75 2.03
C ILE A 74 -0.50 2.76 1.41
N GLY A 75 0.00 2.00 0.45
CA GLY A 75 -0.71 1.00 -0.30
C GLY A 75 -0.35 -0.39 0.21
N ARG A 76 -1.35 -1.26 0.33
CA ARG A 76 -1.13 -2.70 0.57
C ARG A 76 -1.91 -3.55 -0.43
N ARG A 77 -1.36 -4.71 -0.78
CA ARG A 77 -2.04 -5.75 -1.57
C ARG A 77 -1.56 -7.12 -1.13
N SER A 78 -2.36 -8.16 -1.33
CA SER A 78 -1.98 -9.55 -1.08
C SER A 78 -0.79 -10.00 -1.93
N LEU A 79 0.08 -10.83 -1.35
CA LEU A 79 1.10 -11.61 -2.06
C LEU A 79 0.51 -12.95 -2.54
N GLY A 80 0.67 -13.25 -3.83
CA GLY A 80 0.14 -14.47 -4.46
C GLY A 80 -1.29 -14.33 -5.00
N ASP A 81 -1.85 -15.44 -5.50
CA ASP A 81 -3.22 -15.52 -6.05
C ASP A 81 -4.28 -15.85 -4.98
N GLN A 82 -3.92 -15.82 -3.70
CA GLN A 82 -4.87 -16.14 -2.64
C GLN A 82 -5.66 -14.88 -2.24
N PRO A 83 -7.00 -14.92 -2.31
CA PRO A 83 -7.87 -13.80 -1.92
C PRO A 83 -7.94 -13.57 -0.40
N LEU A 84 -7.39 -14.51 0.38
CA LEU A 84 -7.27 -14.45 1.83
C LEU A 84 -5.82 -14.14 2.19
N SER A 85 -5.60 -13.00 2.84
CA SER A 85 -4.27 -12.62 3.32
C SER A 85 -4.23 -12.65 4.83
N PHE A 86 -3.38 -13.52 5.35
CA PHE A 86 -3.12 -13.64 6.78
C PHE A 86 -1.72 -13.12 7.08
N SER A 87 -1.57 -12.22 8.05
CA SER A 87 -0.30 -12.13 8.79
C SER A 87 -0.26 -13.30 9.77
N LEU A 88 0.06 -14.52 9.29
CA LEU A 88 0.02 -15.75 10.09
C LEU A 88 1.04 -15.77 11.23
N LEU A 89 2.14 -15.01 11.11
CA LEU A 89 3.18 -14.89 12.13
C LEU A 89 3.73 -13.45 12.17
N PRO A 90 4.25 -12.98 13.32
CA PRO A 90 5.06 -11.78 13.37
C PRO A 90 6.23 -11.91 12.39
N GLY A 91 6.32 -10.98 11.43
CA GLY A 91 7.39 -10.97 10.43
C GLY A 91 7.17 -11.81 9.17
N THR A 92 6.07 -12.56 9.01
CA THR A 92 5.67 -13.10 7.71
C THR A 92 4.71 -12.13 7.02
N ASP A 93 5.21 -11.46 5.98
CA ASP A 93 4.40 -10.53 5.20
C ASP A 93 3.63 -11.31 4.13
N ALA A 94 2.33 -11.47 4.30
CA ALA A 94 1.43 -11.92 3.24
C ALA A 94 0.97 -10.76 2.35
N PHE A 95 1.51 -9.55 2.58
CA PHE A 95 1.20 -8.38 1.80
C PHE A 95 2.45 -7.83 1.12
N HIS A 96 2.23 -7.15 0.01
CA HIS A 96 3.19 -6.29 -0.61
C HIS A 96 2.79 -4.84 -0.33
N TRP A 97 3.75 -4.05 0.14
CA TRP A 97 3.54 -2.68 0.58
C TRP A 97 4.20 -1.70 -0.39
N SER A 98 3.54 -0.57 -0.57
CA SER A 98 3.98 0.53 -1.42
C SER A 98 3.65 1.86 -0.74
N ILE A 99 4.36 2.91 -1.12
CA ILE A 99 4.07 4.27 -0.66
C ILE A 99 3.92 5.19 -1.87
N GLN A 100 2.91 6.04 -1.83
CA GLN A 100 2.67 7.08 -2.81
C GLN A 100 2.83 8.43 -2.13
N ILE A 101 3.70 9.28 -2.66
CA ILE A 101 3.99 10.61 -2.13
C ILE A 101 3.78 11.62 -3.26
N ASN A 102 2.80 12.52 -3.08
CA ASN A 102 2.45 13.57 -4.04
C ASN A 102 2.31 13.07 -5.49
N GLY A 103 1.58 11.97 -5.70
CA GLY A 103 1.33 11.42 -7.04
C GLY A 103 2.47 10.56 -7.64
N THR A 104 3.53 10.29 -6.87
CA THR A 104 4.59 9.36 -7.27
C THR A 104 4.54 8.13 -6.38
N ILE A 105 4.39 6.95 -7.00
CA ILE A 105 4.41 5.64 -6.36
C ILE A 105 5.85 5.14 -6.28
N TYR A 106 6.25 4.70 -5.10
CA TYR A 106 7.51 4.03 -4.82
C TYR A 106 7.19 2.61 -4.33
N GLN A 107 7.78 1.61 -4.97
CA GLN A 107 7.63 0.22 -4.53
C GLN A 107 8.95 -0.54 -4.64
N LEU A 108 9.14 -1.44 -3.69
CA LEU A 108 10.28 -2.32 -3.65
C LEU A 108 9.96 -3.61 -4.40
N LEU A 109 10.65 -3.89 -5.49
CA LEU A 109 10.53 -5.14 -6.24
C LEU A 109 11.65 -6.10 -5.86
N LYS A 110 11.31 -7.39 -5.72
CA LYS A 110 12.30 -8.46 -5.60
C LYS A 110 12.72 -8.87 -7.02
N THR A 111 14.01 -8.77 -7.32
CA THR A 111 14.55 -9.32 -8.57
C THR A 111 14.75 -10.83 -8.46
N ASN A 112 14.36 -11.58 -9.49
CA ASN A 112 14.46 -13.05 -9.51
C ASN A 112 15.89 -13.56 -9.63
N GLN A 113 16.84 -12.71 -10.05
CA GLN A 113 18.17 -13.16 -10.45
C GLN A 113 19.21 -13.13 -9.32
N HIS A 114 19.11 -12.25 -8.31
CA HIS A 114 20.25 -12.04 -7.40
C HIS A 114 19.92 -11.58 -5.96
N ASP A 115 18.68 -11.74 -5.47
CA ASP A 115 18.24 -11.23 -4.14
C ASP A 115 18.47 -9.72 -3.92
N TYR A 116 18.78 -8.96 -4.98
CA TYR A 116 18.90 -7.50 -4.90
C TYR A 116 17.53 -6.83 -5.04
N ILE A 117 17.46 -5.65 -4.43
CA ILE A 117 16.30 -4.78 -4.46
C ILE A 117 16.33 -3.94 -5.73
N GLU A 118 15.21 -3.92 -6.43
CA GLU A 118 14.92 -2.93 -7.45
C GLU A 118 13.84 -1.98 -6.92
N ILE A 119 14.04 -0.67 -7.08
CA ILE A 119 13.02 0.31 -6.69
C ILE A 119 12.30 0.77 -7.95
N ASP A 120 11.04 0.36 -8.06
CA ASP A 120 10.16 0.86 -9.10
C ASP A 120 9.52 2.17 -8.66
N ILE A 121 9.58 3.15 -9.56
CA ILE A 121 9.08 4.51 -9.37
C ILE A 121 8.20 4.84 -10.55
N SER A 122 6.91 5.05 -10.28
CA SER A 122 5.93 5.41 -11.30
C SER A 122 5.18 6.66 -10.89
N SER A 123 4.99 7.57 -11.85
CA SER A 123 4.22 8.80 -11.67
C SER A 123 3.31 9.00 -12.87
N GLN A 124 2.24 9.78 -12.69
CA GLN A 124 1.30 10.08 -13.76
C GLN A 124 1.98 10.75 -14.97
N ASN A 125 2.99 11.60 -14.72
CA ASN A 125 3.66 12.41 -15.73
C ASN A 125 4.70 11.63 -16.56
N GLU A 126 5.27 10.56 -16.02
CA GLU A 126 6.34 9.80 -16.68
C GLU A 126 5.87 8.44 -17.19
N GLN A 127 5.05 7.74 -16.41
CA GLN A 127 4.65 6.35 -16.66
C GLN A 127 3.17 6.16 -16.36
N CYS A 128 2.31 6.92 -17.04
CA CYS A 128 0.87 6.96 -16.78
C CYS A 128 0.22 5.57 -16.68
N SER A 129 0.52 4.66 -17.60
CA SER A 129 -0.04 3.30 -17.57
C SER A 129 0.44 2.47 -16.36
N ALA A 130 1.72 2.57 -16.00
CA ALA A 130 2.28 1.88 -14.84
C ALA A 130 1.75 2.49 -13.52
N TYR A 131 1.62 3.81 -13.48
CA TYR A 131 1.02 4.55 -12.37
C TYR A 131 -0.44 4.15 -12.17
N GLU A 132 -1.27 4.18 -13.22
CA GLU A 132 -2.67 3.77 -13.14
C GLU A 132 -2.80 2.32 -12.67
N LYS A 133 -1.94 1.43 -13.18
CA LYS A 133 -1.88 0.04 -12.75
C LYS A 133 -1.49 -0.07 -11.26
N GLY A 134 -0.50 0.70 -10.81
CA GLY A 134 -0.12 0.82 -9.41
C GLY A 134 -1.29 1.30 -8.55
N CYS A 135 -1.96 2.37 -8.96
CA CYS A 135 -3.17 2.84 -8.29
C CYS A 135 -4.18 1.71 -8.16
N LYS A 136 -4.47 0.93 -9.21
CA LYS A 136 -5.40 -0.22 -9.25
C LYS A 136 -5.04 -1.39 -8.35
N ARG A 137 -3.75 -1.70 -8.24
CA ARG A 137 -3.27 -2.92 -7.57
C ARG A 137 -3.27 -2.84 -6.05
N PHE A 138 -3.23 -1.64 -5.48
CA PHE A 138 -3.11 -1.47 -4.02
C PHE A 138 -4.38 -0.85 -3.43
N SER A 139 -4.69 -1.28 -2.21
CA SER A 139 -5.60 -0.58 -1.30
C SER A 139 -4.83 0.56 -0.62
N TRP A 140 -5.13 1.80 -1.00
CA TRP A 140 -4.42 2.99 -0.51
C TRP A 140 -5.08 3.60 0.72
N GLN A 141 -4.25 4.04 1.66
CA GLN A 141 -4.68 4.79 2.83
C GLN A 141 -3.83 6.03 3.02
N CYS A 142 -4.47 7.19 3.10
CA CYS A 142 -3.78 8.44 3.39
C CYS A 142 -3.28 8.42 4.83
N VAL A 143 -1.97 8.59 5.05
CA VAL A 143 -1.37 8.64 6.39
C VAL A 143 -0.88 10.02 6.77
N HIS A 144 -0.67 10.90 5.79
CA HIS A 144 -0.26 12.27 6.03
C HIS A 144 -0.65 13.17 4.85
N LEU A 145 -1.13 14.39 5.11
CA LEU A 145 -1.73 15.22 4.04
C LEU A 145 -0.72 15.96 3.17
N ARG A 146 0.55 16.06 3.58
CA ARG A 146 1.59 16.81 2.86
C ARG A 146 2.96 16.18 3.02
N SER A 147 3.79 16.21 1.98
CA SER A 147 5.25 16.05 2.11
C SER A 147 5.89 17.43 2.07
N SER A 148 6.88 17.68 2.92
CA SER A 148 7.72 18.88 2.86
C SER A 148 8.98 18.70 2.01
N ILE A 149 9.24 17.47 1.56
CA ILE A 149 10.42 17.10 0.77
C ILE A 149 10.08 17.08 -0.72
N ASP A 150 10.99 17.60 -1.53
CA ASP A 150 10.87 17.60 -2.99
C ASP A 150 11.03 16.20 -3.60
N GLU A 151 10.47 16.03 -4.79
CA GLU A 151 10.41 14.74 -5.46
C GLU A 151 11.79 14.18 -5.82
N THR A 152 12.72 15.03 -6.27
CA THR A 152 14.08 14.60 -6.65
C THR A 152 14.82 14.03 -5.45
N THR A 153 14.74 14.70 -4.30
CA THR A 153 15.31 14.21 -3.03
C THR A 153 14.69 12.87 -2.64
N LEU A 154 13.38 12.70 -2.76
CA LEU A 154 12.69 11.44 -2.45
C LEU A 154 13.10 10.30 -3.40
N ARG A 155 13.24 10.58 -4.70
CA ARG A 155 13.69 9.60 -5.70
C ARG A 155 15.11 9.14 -5.41
N ASN A 156 16.03 10.07 -5.14
CA ASN A 156 17.41 9.75 -4.79
C ASN A 156 17.47 8.94 -3.49
N TYR A 157 16.67 9.32 -2.50
CA TYR A 157 16.57 8.57 -1.24
C TYR A 157 16.04 7.15 -1.47
N ALA A 158 14.99 6.98 -2.28
CA ALA A 158 14.46 5.67 -2.61
C ALA A 158 15.50 4.80 -3.33
N LYS A 159 16.16 5.34 -4.36
CA LYS A 159 17.21 4.64 -5.13
C LYS A 159 18.45 4.28 -4.29
N SER A 160 18.73 5.00 -3.20
CA SER A 160 19.81 4.63 -2.28
C SER A 160 19.62 3.25 -1.63
N PHE A 161 18.41 2.70 -1.65
CA PHE A 161 18.12 1.37 -1.10
C PHE A 161 18.37 0.20 -2.07
N GLU A 162 18.69 0.46 -3.34
CA GLU A 162 19.01 -0.60 -4.31
C GLU A 162 20.31 -1.34 -3.97
N SER A 163 21.15 -0.80 -3.09
CA SER A 163 22.34 -1.47 -2.58
C SER A 163 22.04 -2.57 -1.54
N TYR A 164 20.80 -2.66 -1.04
CA TYR A 164 20.42 -3.63 -0.01
C TYR A 164 19.94 -4.95 -0.63
N LYS A 165 20.06 -6.04 0.14
CA LYS A 165 19.48 -7.33 -0.22
C LYS A 165 18.03 -7.43 0.24
N TYR A 166 17.18 -8.09 -0.53
CA TYR A 166 15.80 -8.33 -0.13
C TYR A 166 15.71 -9.50 0.85
N LYS A 167 15.02 -9.29 1.97
CA LYS A 167 14.70 -10.37 2.92
C LYS A 167 13.27 -10.20 3.43
N ALA A 168 12.38 -11.13 3.06
CA ALA A 168 10.96 -11.02 3.38
C ALA A 168 10.65 -10.98 4.89
N ILE A 169 11.42 -11.72 5.70
CA ILE A 169 11.17 -11.94 7.13
C ILE A 169 12.34 -11.38 7.94
N LEU A 170 12.04 -10.50 8.91
CA LEU A 170 13.00 -9.93 9.87
C LEU A 170 14.29 -9.42 9.19
N PRO A 171 14.19 -8.32 8.43
CA PRO A 171 15.36 -7.70 7.82
C PRO A 171 16.33 -7.23 8.91
N ASP A 172 17.60 -7.58 8.76
CA ASP A 172 18.72 -6.94 9.47
C ASP A 172 18.89 -5.52 8.94
N ILE A 173 18.89 -4.55 9.86
CA ILE A 173 18.99 -3.11 9.61
C ILE A 173 20.21 -2.75 8.75
N ASN A 174 21.26 -3.58 8.79
CA ASN A 174 22.55 -3.23 8.17
C ASN A 174 22.72 -3.75 6.74
N GLU A 175 22.01 -4.80 6.33
CA GLU A 175 22.28 -5.47 5.04
C GLU A 175 21.02 -5.84 4.24
N THR A 176 19.86 -5.90 4.89
CA THR A 176 18.64 -6.40 4.25
C THR A 176 17.44 -5.49 4.46
N MET A 177 16.50 -5.53 3.52
CA MET A 177 15.29 -4.72 3.58
C MET A 177 14.09 -5.48 3.03
N ASN A 178 12.91 -5.20 3.59
CA ASN A 178 11.62 -5.64 3.06
C ASN A 178 10.75 -4.43 2.70
N CYS A 179 9.63 -4.69 2.03
CA CYS A 179 8.74 -3.62 1.57
C CYS A 179 8.12 -2.80 2.73
N GLN A 180 7.84 -3.40 3.88
CA GLN A 180 7.38 -2.66 5.07
C GLN A 180 8.45 -1.71 5.59
N PHE A 181 9.68 -2.19 5.79
CA PHE A 181 10.78 -1.38 6.29
C PHE A 181 11.07 -0.22 5.33
N PHE A 182 11.10 -0.48 4.02
CA PHE A 182 11.21 0.54 2.98
C PHE A 182 10.11 1.62 3.10
N VAL A 183 8.83 1.21 3.17
CA VAL A 183 7.70 2.14 3.31
C VAL A 183 7.82 2.99 4.57
N LYS A 184 8.23 2.41 5.70
CA LYS A 184 8.46 3.15 6.95
C LYS A 184 9.54 4.22 6.79
N LEU A 185 10.66 3.88 6.16
CA LEU A 185 11.77 4.81 5.94
C LEU A 185 11.38 5.95 4.99
N MET A 186 10.72 5.62 3.88
CA MET A 186 10.19 6.60 2.94
C MET A 186 9.17 7.54 3.60
N PHE A 187 8.26 6.99 4.41
CA PHE A 187 7.29 7.78 5.15
C PHE A 187 7.96 8.73 6.15
N ALA A 188 8.89 8.21 6.96
CA ALA A 188 9.64 9.01 7.93
C ALA A 188 10.36 10.19 7.23
N LYS A 189 11.01 9.91 6.10
CA LYS A 189 11.70 10.93 5.30
C LYS A 189 10.73 11.97 4.75
N ALA A 190 9.65 11.55 4.11
CA ALA A 190 8.69 12.44 3.46
C ALA A 190 7.90 13.30 4.45
N ALA A 191 7.55 12.75 5.61
CA ALA A 191 6.86 13.48 6.68
C ALA A 191 7.81 14.31 7.57
N GLY A 192 9.12 14.11 7.45
CA GLY A 192 10.10 14.81 8.29
C GLY A 192 10.05 14.42 9.77
N ILE A 193 9.72 13.16 10.06
CA ILE A 193 9.57 12.61 11.41
C ILE A 193 10.58 11.51 11.68
N SER A 194 10.77 11.14 12.95
CA SER A 194 11.64 10.02 13.30
C SER A 194 11.05 8.68 12.85
N GLN A 195 11.90 7.66 12.67
CA GLN A 195 11.45 6.31 12.31
C GLN A 195 10.49 5.71 13.36
N LYS A 196 10.65 6.07 14.65
CA LYS A 196 9.78 5.60 15.73
C LYS A 196 8.38 6.22 15.65
N GLU A 197 8.32 7.52 15.37
CA GLU A 197 7.04 8.22 15.13
C GLU A 197 6.36 7.68 13.87
N ALA A 198 7.11 7.48 12.79
CA ALA A 198 6.61 6.87 11.56
C ALA A 198 5.99 5.49 11.81
N ALA A 199 6.70 4.62 12.54
CA ALA A 199 6.20 3.33 12.96
C ALA A 199 4.88 3.41 13.74
N THR A 200 4.77 4.37 14.66
CA THR A 200 3.57 4.55 15.48
C THR A 200 2.39 5.03 14.63
N VAL A 201 2.60 6.02 13.76
CA VAL A 201 1.54 6.52 12.86
C VAL A 201 1.07 5.42 11.90
N ILE A 202 2.01 4.65 11.33
CA ILE A 202 1.66 3.54 10.44
C ILE A 202 0.91 2.46 11.21
N LEU A 203 1.38 2.03 12.38
CA LEU A 203 0.70 1.00 13.19
C LEU A 203 -0.71 1.43 13.59
N LEU A 204 -0.88 2.71 13.97
CA LEU A 204 -2.20 3.24 14.29
C LEU A 204 -3.11 3.27 13.07
N SER A 205 -2.58 3.57 11.88
CA SER A 205 -3.36 3.70 10.65
C SER A 205 -3.65 2.33 10.01
N MET A 206 -2.68 1.43 10.07
CA MET A 206 -2.60 0.14 9.37
C MET A 206 -2.06 -0.93 10.33
N PRO A 207 -2.92 -1.51 11.19
CA PRO A 207 -2.48 -2.34 12.31
C PRO A 207 -1.84 -3.69 11.94
N ASN A 208 -1.90 -4.06 10.65
CA ASN A 208 -1.28 -5.29 10.12
C ASN A 208 0.17 -5.04 9.66
N PHE A 209 0.68 -3.83 9.88
CA PHE A 209 2.07 -3.47 9.64
C PHE A 209 2.91 -3.91 10.84
N ILE A 210 3.77 -4.92 10.63
CA ILE A 210 4.55 -5.58 11.68
C ILE A 210 6.03 -5.35 11.36
N TYR A 211 6.65 -4.39 12.06
CA TYR A 211 8.08 -4.10 11.97
C TYR A 211 8.86 -4.66 13.17
#